data_AF-A0A967QQF6-F1
#
_entry.id   AF-A0A967QQF6-F1
#
_cell.length_a   1.000
_cell.length_b   1.000
_cell.length_c   1.000
_cell.angle_alpha   90.00
_cell.angle_beta   90.00
_cell.angle_gamma   90.00
#
_symmetry.space_group_name_H-M   'P 1'
#
loop_
_entity.id
_entity.type
_entity.pdbx_description
1 polymer ?
#
loop_
_entity_poly.entity_id
_entity_poly.type
_entity_poly.pdbx_seq_one_letter_code
_entity_poly.pdbx_strand_id
1 'polypeptide(L)'
;MSACSGGEIGILCSSFERGGVERNLVNFASGLSARGHSVTLLIAGSAPGFLWALPNEARVEHTTKQSVSASLERYIAERRPCVLLCAKHADEMTALALMK
;
A
#
# COMPACT_ATOMS: atom_id res chain seq x y z
N MET A 1 24.19 -4.50 5.78
CA MET A 1 23.09 -3.98 4.92
C MET A 1 21.83 -3.93 5.77
N SER A 2 21.45 -2.75 6.28
CA SER A 2 20.17 -2.56 6.99
C SER A 2 19.51 -1.31 6.41
N ALA A 3 18.75 -1.47 5.33
CA ALA A 3 18.11 -0.33 4.67
C ALA A 3 16.74 0.04 5.28
N CYS A 4 16.18 -0.79 6.18
CA CYS A 4 14.81 -0.61 6.67
C CYS A 4 14.59 -1.08 8.12
N SER A 5 15.62 -1.24 8.96
CA SER A 5 15.40 -1.61 10.38
C SER A 5 14.64 -0.50 11.12
N GLY A 6 13.30 -0.57 11.09
CA GLY A 6 12.37 0.40 11.68
C GLY A 6 11.56 1.25 10.68
N GLY A 7 11.71 1.07 9.37
CA GLY A 7 10.99 1.85 8.36
C GLY A 7 9.60 1.28 8.01
N GLU A 8 8.66 2.14 7.63
CA GLU A 8 7.34 1.72 7.13
C GLU A 8 7.42 1.22 5.68
N ILE A 9 6.70 0.14 5.38
CA ILE A 9 6.50 -0.39 4.02
C ILE A 9 5.15 0.11 3.51
N GLY A 10 5.16 0.88 2.43
CA GLY A 10 3.96 1.33 1.74
C GLY A 10 3.58 0.38 0.60
N ILE A 11 2.29 0.11 0.44
CA ILE A 11 1.75 -0.68 -0.68
C ILE A 11 0.65 0.13 -1.36
N LEU A 12 0.84 0.49 -2.62
CA LEU A 12 -0.13 1.22 -3.43
C LEU A 12 -0.93 0.26 -4.30
N CYS A 13 -2.26 0.36 -4.23
CA CYS A 13 -3.18 -0.29 -5.17
C CYS A 13 -4.31 0.67 -5.56
N SER A 14 -4.13 1.39 -6.67
CA SER A 14 -5.09 2.38 -7.19
C SER A 14 -6.40 1.79 -7.74
N SER A 15 -6.48 0.47 -7.84
CA SER A 15 -7.68 -0.25 -8.25
C SER A 15 -7.83 -1.52 -7.42
N PHE A 16 -8.40 -1.37 -6.22
CA PHE A 16 -8.66 -2.46 -5.29
C PHE A 16 -10.09 -2.95 -5.47
N GLU A 17 -10.23 -3.99 -6.28
CA GLU A 17 -11.53 -4.59 -6.62
C GLU A 17 -11.56 -6.05 -6.16
N ARG A 18 -12.22 -6.95 -6.89
CA ARG A 18 -12.17 -8.40 -6.63
C ARG A 18 -11.24 -9.08 -7.63
N GLY A 19 -10.08 -9.53 -7.18
CA GLY A 19 -9.13 -10.25 -8.03
C GLY A 19 -8.04 -10.99 -7.24
N GLY A 20 -7.18 -11.67 -7.99
CA GLY A 20 -6.04 -12.41 -7.42
C GLY A 20 -4.95 -11.49 -6.88
N VAL A 21 -4.78 -10.30 -7.46
CA VAL A 21 -3.81 -9.30 -7.01
C VAL A 21 -4.17 -8.82 -5.61
N GLU A 22 -5.41 -8.41 -5.39
CA GLU A 22 -5.90 -7.88 -4.12
C GLU A 22 -5.75 -8.91 -2.99
N ARG A 23 -6.08 -10.18 -3.27
CA ARG A 23 -5.86 -11.29 -2.34
C ARG A 23 -4.38 -11.48 -2.00
N ASN A 24 -3.52 -11.49 -3.02
CA ASN A 24 -2.09 -11.68 -2.82
C ASN A 24 -1.47 -10.53 -2.03
N LEU A 25 -1.89 -9.29 -2.29
CA LEU A 25 -1.46 -8.11 -1.53
C LEU A 25 -1.87 -8.20 -0.07
N VAL A 26 -3.12 -8.57 0.23
CA VAL A 26 -3.58 -8.72 1.61
C VAL A 26 -2.79 -9.81 2.34
N ASN A 27 -2.59 -10.98 1.70
CA ASN A 27 -1.78 -12.05 2.29
C ASN A 27 -0.33 -11.62 2.52
N PHE A 28 0.24 -10.89 1.57
CA PHE A 28 1.61 -10.40 1.65
C PHE A 28 1.77 -9.36 2.77
N ALA A 29 0.88 -8.37 2.82
CA ALA A 29 0.86 -7.37 3.88
C ALA A 29 0.66 -8.00 5.26
N SER A 30 -0.26 -8.96 5.38
CA SER A 30 -0.48 -9.73 6.61
C SER A 30 0.80 -10.47 7.05
N GLY A 31 1.49 -11.12 6.11
CA GLY A 31 2.74 -11.82 6.39
C GLY A 31 3.90 -10.91 6.81
N LEU A 32 3.94 -9.66 6.31
CA LEU A 32 4.90 -8.63 6.72
C LEU A 32 4.57 -8.07 8.11
N SER A 33 3.31 -7.71 8.35
CA SER A 33 2.86 -7.20 9.65
C SER A 33 3.05 -8.25 10.76
N ALA A 34 2.74 -9.52 10.50
CA ALA A 34 2.97 -10.61 11.45
C ALA A 34 4.45 -10.83 11.80
N ARG A 35 5.37 -10.32 10.97
CA ARG A 35 6.83 -10.33 11.22
C ARG A 35 7.33 -9.07 11.92
N GLY A 36 6.43 -8.17 12.34
CA GLY A 36 6.75 -6.94 13.05
C GLY A 36 7.11 -5.76 12.13
N HIS A 37 6.84 -5.85 10.82
CA HIS A 37 7.00 -4.70 9.93
C HIS A 37 5.78 -3.78 9.98
N SER A 38 6.01 -2.47 10.02
CA SER A 38 4.93 -1.50 9.84
C SER A 38 4.53 -1.48 8.37
N VAL A 39 3.25 -1.70 8.08
CA VAL A 39 2.72 -1.78 6.71
C VAL A 39 1.50 -0.88 6.57
N THR A 40 1.50 -0.03 5.54
CA THR A 40 0.34 0.76 5.14
C THR A 40 -0.09 0.37 3.72
N LEU A 41 -1.35 -0.04 3.56
CA LEU A 41 -1.97 -0.23 2.26
C LEU A 41 -2.74 1.04 1.88
N LEU A 42 -2.30 1.72 0.82
CA LEU A 42 -3.01 2.83 0.19
C LEU A 42 -3.84 2.30 -0.98
N ILE A 43 -5.17 2.26 -0.81
CA ILE A 43 -6.06 1.56 -1.74
C ILE A 43 -7.15 2.47 -2.31
N ALA A 44 -7.44 2.34 -3.60
CA ALA A 44 -8.59 2.98 -4.23
C ALA A 44 -9.57 1.95 -4.78
N GLY A 45 -10.81 1.96 -4.29
CA GLY A 45 -11.86 1.03 -4.74
C GLY A 45 -12.73 0.53 -3.60
N SER A 46 -13.75 -0.27 -3.94
CA SER A 46 -14.61 -0.93 -2.97
C SER A 46 -13.93 -2.20 -2.48
N ALA A 47 -13.45 -2.15 -1.23
CA ALA A 47 -12.61 -3.19 -0.65
C ALA A 47 -13.30 -4.13 0.37
N PRO A 48 -14.55 -4.61 0.19
CA PRO A 48 -15.21 -5.36 1.25
C PRO A 48 -14.72 -6.82 1.39
N GLY A 49 -14.09 -7.39 0.36
CA GLY A 49 -13.92 -8.86 0.27
C GLY A 49 -12.68 -9.47 0.91
N PHE A 50 -11.58 -8.71 1.04
CA PHE A 50 -10.29 -9.26 1.47
C PHE A 50 -9.70 -8.59 2.70
N LEU A 51 -10.04 -7.33 2.98
CA LEU A 51 -9.44 -6.57 4.08
C LEU A 51 -9.73 -7.16 5.47
N TRP A 52 -10.79 -7.96 5.63
CA TRP A 52 -11.10 -8.66 6.89
C TRP A 52 -9.98 -9.64 7.33
N ALA A 53 -9.12 -10.06 6.40
CA ALA A 53 -7.99 -10.95 6.68
C ALA A 53 -6.70 -10.19 7.06
N LEU A 54 -6.72 -8.85 7.04
CA LEU A 54 -5.58 -8.07 7.52
C LEU A 54 -5.55 -8.09 9.05
N PRO A 55 -4.37 -8.34 9.65
CA PRO A 55 -4.20 -8.21 11.09
C PRO A 55 -4.38 -6.75 11.51
N ASN A 56 -4.81 -6.50 12.76
CA ASN A 56 -5.12 -5.14 13.25
C ASN A 56 -3.94 -4.17 13.17
N GLU A 57 -2.72 -4.70 13.08
CA GLU A 57 -1.47 -3.96 13.00
C GLU A 57 -1.19 -3.41 11.60
N ALA A 58 -1.86 -3.93 10.55
CA ALA A 58 -1.75 -3.39 9.20
C ALA A 58 -2.67 -2.17 9.04
N ARG A 59 -2.11 -1.04 8.62
CA ARG A 59 -2.88 0.18 8.36
C ARG A 59 -3.47 0.13 6.95
N VAL A 60 -4.72 0.55 6.82
CA VAL A 60 -5.38 0.73 5.52
C VAL A 60 -5.79 2.19 5.38
N GLU A 61 -5.31 2.84 4.32
CA GLU A 61 -5.70 4.19 3.93
C GLU A 61 -6.50 4.13 2.62
N HIS A 62 -7.74 4.61 2.68
CA HIS A 62 -8.62 4.64 1.52
C HIS A 62 -8.44 5.94 0.72
N THR A 63 -8.38 5.80 -0.59
CA THR A 63 -8.39 6.89 -1.57
C THR A 63 -9.41 6.60 -2.69
N THR A 64 -9.61 7.55 -3.59
CA THR A 64 -10.33 7.36 -4.85
C THR A 64 -9.34 7.25 -6.02
N LYS A 65 -9.81 6.75 -7.17
CA LYS A 65 -8.99 6.71 -8.40
C LYS A 65 -8.55 8.12 -8.82
N GLN A 66 -9.41 9.12 -8.59
CA GLN A 66 -9.18 10.52 -8.94
C GLN A 66 -8.16 11.21 -8.01
N SER A 67 -8.10 10.79 -6.74
CA SER A 67 -7.26 11.41 -5.72
C SER A 67 -5.99 10.61 -5.42
N VAL A 68 -5.69 9.55 -6.17
CA VAL A 68 -4.60 8.62 -5.83
C VAL A 68 -3.24 9.31 -5.82
N SER A 69 -2.94 10.18 -6.79
CA SER A 69 -1.65 10.88 -6.85
C SER A 69 -1.48 11.83 -5.66
N ALA A 70 -2.50 12.66 -5.35
CA ALA A 70 -2.46 13.57 -4.21
C ALA A 70 -2.38 12.82 -2.87
N SER A 71 -3.07 11.68 -2.76
CA SER A 71 -3.04 10.85 -1.55
C SER A 71 -1.68 10.18 -1.38
N LEU A 72 -1.07 9.72 -2.48
CA LEU A 72 0.26 9.13 -2.48
C LEU A 72 1.33 10.16 -2.15
N GLU A 73 1.25 11.36 -2.71
CA GLU A 73 2.16 12.47 -2.40
C GLU A 73 2.12 12.82 -0.91
N ARG A 74 0.91 12.99 -0.36
CA ARG A 74 0.71 13.23 1.07
C ARG A 74 1.26 12.07 1.91
N TYR A 75 0.95 10.83 1.55
CA TYR A 75 1.42 9.64 2.24
C TYR A 75 2.96 9.59 2.29
N ILE A 76 3.64 9.82 1.16
CA ILE A 76 5.10 9.83 1.10
C ILE A 76 5.67 10.96 1.96
N ALA A 77 5.10 12.17 1.88
CA ALA A 77 5.57 13.32 2.63
C ALA A 77 5.45 13.13 4.15
N GLU A 78 4.33 12.59 4.62
CA GLU A 78 4.02 12.43 6.04
C GLU A 78 4.66 11.18 6.66
N ARG A 79 4.63 10.06 5.93
CA ARG A 79 4.97 8.74 6.48
C ARG A 79 6.38 8.28 6.10
N ARG A 80 6.92 8.83 5.00
CA ARG A 80 8.28 8.54 4.50
C ARG A 80 8.58 7.03 4.49
N PRO A 81 7.81 6.23 3.73
CA PRO A 81 8.03 4.79 3.67
C PRO A 81 9.46 4.49 3.17
N CYS A 82 10.12 3.48 3.74
CA CYS A 82 11.45 3.08 3.29
C CYS A 82 11.39 2.30 1.97
N VAL A 83 10.24 1.67 1.68
CA VAL A 83 9.93 0.98 0.44
C VAL A 83 8.49 1.29 0.06
N LEU A 84 8.25 1.62 -1.21
CA LEU A 84 6.92 1.70 -1.80
C LEU A 84 6.76 0.58 -2.84
N LEU A 85 5.82 -0.33 -2.60
CA LEU A 85 5.45 -1.39 -3.53
C LEU A 85 4.24 -0.97 -4.34
N CYS A 86 4.31 -1.15 -5.65
CA CYS A 86 3.24 -0.84 -6.58
C CYS A 86 2.57 -2.15 -7.02
N ALA A 87 1.26 -2.27 -6.81
CA ALA A 87 0.55 -3.52 -7.07
C ALA A 87 0.36 -3.84 -8.55
N LYS A 88 0.18 -2.79 -9.36
CA LYS A 88 -0.13 -2.89 -10.79
C LYS A 88 0.69 -1.85 -11.56
N HIS A 89 0.78 -2.02 -12.88
CA HIS A 89 1.54 -1.11 -13.73
C HIS A 89 1.09 0.35 -13.62
N ALA A 90 -0.22 0.61 -13.49
CA ALA A 90 -0.73 1.97 -13.28
C ALA A 90 -0.24 2.61 -11.96
N ASP A 91 -0.02 1.79 -10.93
CA ASP A 91 0.51 2.23 -9.63
C ASP A 91 1.99 2.65 -9.78
N GLU A 92 2.77 1.88 -10.54
CA GLU A 92 4.18 2.20 -10.85
C GLU A 92 4.28 3.54 -11.57
N MET A 93 3.46 3.75 -12.60
CA MET A 93 3.43 5.01 -13.35
C MET A 93 3.05 6.20 -12.46
N THR A 94 2.11 5.99 -11.53
CA THR A 94 1.70 7.02 -10.56
C THR A 94 2.84 7.36 -9.61
N ALA A 95 3.55 6.36 -9.07
CA ALA A 95 4.67 6.56 -8.16
C ALA A 95 5.86 7.26 -8.85
N LEU A 96 6.25 6.82 -10.05
CA LEU A 96 7.35 7.41 -10.80
C LEU A 96 7.08 8.86 -11.19
N ALA A 97 5.82 9.25 -11.42
CA ALA A 97 5.46 10.63 -11.71
C ALA A 97 5.74 11.58 -10.52
N LEU A 98 5.73 11.07 -9.28
CA LEU A 98 5.94 11.83 -8.05
C LEU A 98 7.40 11.82 -7.56
N MET A 99 8.20 10.81 -7.94
CA MET A 99 9.59 10.63 -7.46
C MET A 99 10.64 11.36 -8.32
N LYS A 100 10.32 12.57 -8.80
CA LYS A 100 11.23 13.37 -9.63
C LYS A 100 12.26 14.14 -8.81
#